data_AF-A0A8B6ZXP1-F1
#
_entry.id   AF-A0A8B6ZXP1-F1
#
_cell.length_a   1.000
_cell.length_b   1.000
_cell.length_c   1.000
_cell.angle_alpha   90.00
_cell.angle_beta   90.00
_cell.angle_gamma   90.00
#
_symmetry.space_group_name_H-M   'P 1'
#
loop_
_entity.id
_entity.type
_entity.pdbx_description
1 polymer ?
#
loop_
_entity_poly.entity_id
_entity_poly.type
_entity_poly.pdbx_seq_one_letter_code
_entity_poly.pdbx_strand_id
1 'polypeptide(L)'
;CEFYPSTGYCENGATWDGKKCVCPQGFFGYQCESLLYVIPIEIPEKINATVEVLVKVTNRNFTGDLENTSSTEFQNFKKLFKDRMDKVYEELLAYRGVNVRKLLNGSIVVRHDVILQINYTLDFQDVLKDLIKTVKAKIVNETTKLQDPNKCQETSVLCYSEVDTDVNETPKLSFDPKEQCMRKAPKDFAQFYYVDELDNRLVCVTNCTAGTKTQLDCHQGTCQLQRSGPRCLCPTSNTHWHWGETCEWSTSKSLVYGSVGAVVAVLVVTVVVLAIFLGRYQKRLKRAVTLSPAIPECGGSESAELFSSVSLPPADRPHGISISRQEYNVSHDWQEEDVSGSFQNTGFWEDKNLKDRFGLDTTYSHFRPSLDNVDCTAELHMQKPKVVTSAQ
;
A
#
# COMPACT_ATOMS: atom_id res chain seq x y z
N CYS A 1 -3.90 35.87 17.61
CA CYS A 1 -3.38 34.63 18.23
C CYS A 1 -2.35 34.02 17.30
N GLU A 2 -1.06 34.10 17.63
CA GLU A 2 -0.03 33.30 16.97
C GLU A 2 -0.12 31.88 17.51
N PHE A 3 -0.52 30.94 16.64
CA PHE A 3 -0.50 29.51 16.95
C PHE A 3 0.96 29.05 16.93
N TYR A 4 1.61 29.07 18.09
CA TYR A 4 2.85 28.30 18.27
C TYR A 4 2.46 26.81 18.31
N PRO A 5 2.92 25.98 17.37
CA PRO A 5 2.66 24.55 17.44
C PRO A 5 3.34 24.01 18.69
N SER A 6 2.51 23.47 19.59
CA SER A 6 2.91 22.48 20.58
C SER A 6 3.96 21.55 19.97
N THR A 7 5.13 21.46 20.60
CA THR A 7 6.26 20.52 20.37
C THR A 7 6.17 19.67 19.10
N GLY A 8 7.12 19.86 18.18
CA GLY A 8 7.25 19.23 16.86
C GLY A 8 7.06 17.72 16.77
N TYR A 9 5.82 17.26 16.93
CA TYR A 9 5.40 15.88 16.73
C TYR A 9 5.26 15.65 15.23
N CYS A 10 6.15 14.83 14.69
CA CYS A 10 6.19 14.42 13.30
C CYS A 10 5.95 12.92 13.19
N GLU A 11 5.20 12.49 12.18
CA GLU A 11 4.87 11.10 11.93
C GLU A 11 5.80 10.45 10.90
N ASN A 12 5.66 9.14 10.71
CA ASN A 12 6.30 8.37 9.63
C ASN A 12 7.83 8.52 9.53
N GLY A 13 8.50 8.78 10.66
CA GLY A 13 9.96 8.95 10.71
C GLY A 13 10.46 10.31 10.22
N ALA A 14 9.58 11.30 10.11
CA ALA A 14 9.95 12.69 9.81
C ALA A 14 10.73 13.35 10.97
N THR A 15 11.58 14.31 10.62
CA THR A 15 12.43 15.03 11.59
C THR A 15 11.98 16.48 11.73
N TRP A 16 11.87 16.98 12.95
CA TRP A 16 11.55 18.39 13.22
C TRP A 16 12.80 19.28 13.06
N ASP A 17 12.74 20.28 12.19
CA ASP A 17 13.87 21.20 11.92
C ASP A 17 13.89 22.45 12.81
N GLY A 18 12.99 22.52 13.80
CA GLY A 18 12.79 23.70 14.65
C GLY A 18 11.65 24.61 14.20
N LYS A 19 11.13 24.44 12.97
CA LYS A 19 10.00 25.21 12.42
C LYS A 19 8.92 24.32 11.81
N LYS A 20 9.29 23.22 11.16
CA LYS A 20 8.37 22.30 10.47
C LYS A 20 8.91 20.86 10.49
N CYS A 21 8.02 19.91 10.19
CA CYS A 21 8.42 18.53 9.93
C CYS A 21 9.04 18.41 8.53
N VAL A 22 10.23 17.82 8.46
CA VAL A 22 10.89 17.46 7.20
C VAL A 22 10.45 16.03 6.86
N CYS A 23 9.60 15.92 5.85
CA CYS A 23 9.01 14.64 5.46
C CYS A 23 10.01 13.73 4.74
N PRO A 24 10.03 12.44 5.08
CA PRO A 24 10.77 11.46 4.32
C PRO A 24 10.11 11.25 2.95
N GLN A 25 10.84 10.57 2.07
CA GLN A 25 10.45 10.40 0.69
C GLN A 25 9.09 9.70 0.55
N GLY A 26 8.20 10.29 -0.26
CA GLY A 26 6.86 9.77 -0.53
C GLY A 26 5.80 10.11 0.52
N PHE A 27 6.14 10.95 1.51
CA PHE A 27 5.19 11.50 2.48
C PHE A 27 5.01 13.02 2.32
N PHE A 28 3.84 13.51 2.70
CA PHE A 28 3.49 14.92 2.72
C PHE A 28 2.51 15.23 3.86
N GLY A 29 2.25 16.51 4.11
CA GLY A 29 1.42 16.99 5.22
C GLY A 29 2.21 17.86 6.18
N TYR A 30 1.53 18.47 7.16
CA TYR A 30 2.20 19.33 8.14
C TYR A 30 3.05 18.50 9.12
N GLN A 31 2.60 17.28 9.43
CA GLN A 31 3.26 16.32 10.30
C GLN A 31 3.82 15.13 9.52
N CYS A 32 3.73 15.14 8.18
CA CYS A 32 4.12 14.04 7.30
C CYS A 32 3.24 12.79 7.46
N GLU A 33 1.96 13.02 7.76
CA GLU A 33 0.93 12.03 8.04
C GLU A 33 0.40 11.34 6.76
N SER A 34 0.52 11.97 5.59
CA SER A 34 -0.10 11.52 4.34
C SER A 34 0.91 10.94 3.34
N LEU A 35 0.47 9.96 2.55
CA LEU A 35 1.25 9.26 1.53
C LEU A 35 0.98 9.81 0.12
N LEU A 36 2.03 10.05 -0.66
CA LEU A 36 1.90 10.45 -2.06
C LEU A 36 1.54 9.25 -2.94
N TYR A 37 0.27 9.08 -3.28
CA TYR A 37 -0.18 7.98 -4.15
C TYR A 37 0.32 8.08 -5.59
N VAL A 38 0.68 9.28 -6.04
CA VAL A 38 1.27 9.53 -7.36
C VAL A 38 2.65 10.16 -7.18
N ILE A 39 3.67 9.51 -7.71
CA ILE A 39 5.05 9.99 -7.68
C ILE A 39 5.53 10.13 -9.13
N PRO A 40 6.00 11.32 -9.56
CA PRO A 40 6.48 11.50 -10.93
C PRO A 40 7.80 10.75 -11.16
N ILE A 41 7.86 10.03 -12.28
CA ILE A 41 9.08 9.40 -12.78
C ILE A 41 9.87 10.45 -13.56
N GLU A 42 11.14 10.59 -13.20
CA GLU A 42 12.06 11.49 -13.89
C GLU A 42 12.73 10.70 -15.01
N ILE A 43 12.22 10.89 -16.22
CA ILE A 43 12.73 10.24 -17.42
C ILE A 43 13.96 11.01 -17.92
N PRO A 44 15.13 10.35 -18.05
CA PRO A 44 16.30 10.99 -18.63
C PRO A 44 16.14 11.15 -20.14
N GLU A 45 16.72 12.20 -20.70
CA GLU A 45 16.72 12.43 -22.17
C GLU A 45 17.45 11.29 -22.91
N LYS A 46 18.52 10.77 -22.30
CA LYS A 46 19.36 9.70 -22.85
C LYS A 46 19.52 8.58 -21.84
N ILE A 47 19.43 7.35 -22.35
CA ILE A 47 19.67 6.13 -21.58
C ILE A 47 20.87 5.38 -22.16
N ASN A 48 21.59 4.71 -21.28
CA ASN A 48 22.67 3.82 -21.67
C ASN A 48 22.18 2.38 -21.60
N ALA A 49 22.48 1.60 -22.63
CA ALA A 49 22.24 0.16 -22.68
C ALA A 49 23.58 -0.55 -22.81
N THR A 50 23.86 -1.50 -21.93
CA THR A 50 25.06 -2.31 -21.97
C THR A 50 24.73 -3.70 -22.46
N VAL A 51 25.31 -4.08 -23.59
CA VAL A 51 25.19 -5.42 -24.18
C VAL A 51 26.40 -6.23 -23.75
N GLU A 52 26.17 -7.36 -23.07
CA GLU A 52 27.25 -8.25 -22.65
C GLU A 52 27.67 -9.15 -23.81
N VAL A 53 28.97 -9.18 -24.09
CA VAL A 53 29.56 -9.90 -25.20
C VAL A 53 30.77 -10.70 -24.70
N LEU A 54 30.87 -11.92 -25.20
CA LEU A 54 31.98 -12.84 -24.96
C LEU A 54 32.69 -13.11 -26.28
N VAL A 55 34.00 -12.91 -26.30
CA VAL A 55 34.85 -13.23 -27.46
C VAL A 55 36.12 -13.88 -26.96
N LYS A 56 36.57 -14.93 -27.61
CA LYS A 56 37.86 -15.57 -27.33
C LYS A 56 38.93 -15.08 -28.29
N VAL A 57 40.07 -14.65 -27.73
CA VAL A 57 41.28 -14.33 -28.47
C VAL A 57 42.13 -15.60 -28.62
N THR A 58 42.56 -15.92 -29.84
CA THR A 58 43.23 -17.19 -30.17
C THR A 58 44.74 -17.08 -30.28
N ASN A 59 45.26 -15.92 -30.67
CA ASN A 59 46.69 -15.70 -30.92
C ASN A 59 47.49 -15.30 -29.66
N ARG A 60 46.91 -15.42 -28.47
CA ARG A 60 47.54 -15.11 -27.19
C ARG A 60 47.15 -16.12 -26.11
N ASN A 61 48.03 -16.28 -25.12
CA ASN A 61 47.82 -17.15 -23.97
C ASN A 61 47.52 -16.33 -22.71
N PHE A 62 46.72 -16.93 -21.83
CA PHE A 62 46.32 -16.34 -20.56
C PHE A 62 47.45 -16.47 -19.54
N THR A 63 47.81 -15.38 -18.88
CA THR A 63 48.80 -15.34 -17.80
C THR A 63 48.14 -14.90 -16.50
N GLY A 64 48.73 -15.22 -15.35
CA GLY A 64 48.18 -14.83 -14.05
C GLY A 64 48.02 -13.31 -13.89
N ASP A 65 48.89 -12.53 -14.52
CA ASP A 65 48.80 -11.06 -14.48
C ASP A 65 47.53 -10.54 -15.15
N LEU A 66 46.96 -11.27 -16.13
CA LEU A 66 45.70 -10.92 -16.78
C LEU A 66 44.46 -11.22 -15.92
N GLU A 67 44.61 -11.94 -14.81
CA GLU A 67 43.55 -12.07 -13.80
C GLU A 67 43.46 -10.81 -12.94
N ASN A 68 44.59 -10.13 -12.71
CA ASN A 68 44.65 -8.92 -11.91
C ASN A 68 44.31 -7.68 -12.75
N THR A 69 43.12 -7.10 -12.52
CA THR A 69 42.67 -5.89 -13.23
C THR A 69 43.57 -4.66 -13.05
N SER A 70 44.45 -4.63 -12.05
CA SER A 70 45.40 -3.53 -11.84
C SER A 70 46.78 -3.76 -12.46
N SER A 71 47.05 -4.92 -13.06
CA SER A 71 48.35 -5.23 -13.66
C SER A 71 48.59 -4.42 -14.93
N THR A 72 49.87 -4.23 -15.27
CA THR A 72 50.30 -3.58 -16.50
C THR A 72 49.84 -4.37 -17.74
N GLU A 73 49.89 -5.69 -17.66
CA GLU A 73 49.52 -6.62 -18.73
C GLU A 73 48.02 -6.53 -19.03
N PHE A 74 47.19 -6.51 -17.99
CA PHE A 74 45.74 -6.35 -18.15
C PHE A 74 45.39 -4.99 -18.74
N GLN A 75 45.99 -3.90 -18.26
CA GLN A 75 45.70 -2.56 -18.77
C GLN A 75 46.15 -2.39 -20.23
N ASN A 76 47.31 -2.93 -20.59
CA ASN A 76 47.79 -2.94 -21.97
C ASN A 76 46.85 -3.74 -22.89
N PHE A 77 46.43 -4.93 -22.45
CA PHE A 77 45.45 -5.74 -23.19
C PHE A 77 44.11 -5.01 -23.32
N LYS A 78 43.58 -4.46 -22.23
CA LYS A 78 42.32 -3.73 -22.19
C LYS A 78 42.33 -2.56 -23.17
N LYS A 79 43.42 -1.78 -23.19
CA LYS A 79 43.59 -0.67 -24.12
C LYS A 79 43.58 -1.16 -25.56
N LEU A 80 44.41 -2.17 -25.89
CA LEU A 80 44.48 -2.72 -27.24
C LEU A 80 43.14 -3.28 -27.72
N PHE A 81 42.43 -4.02 -26.86
CA PHE A 81 41.12 -4.57 -27.16
C PHE A 81 40.09 -3.47 -27.39
N LYS A 82 40.08 -2.44 -26.52
CA LYS A 82 39.19 -1.29 -26.66
C LYS A 82 39.45 -0.54 -27.97
N ASP A 83 40.69 -0.22 -28.29
CA ASP A 83 41.07 0.48 -29.53
C ASP A 83 40.63 -0.30 -30.78
N ARG A 84 40.62 -1.65 -30.72
CA ARG A 84 40.10 -2.48 -31.81
C ARG A 84 38.58 -2.42 -31.87
N MET A 85 37.88 -2.60 -30.75
CA MET A 85 36.41 -2.60 -30.72
C MET A 85 35.82 -1.22 -31.06
N ASP A 86 36.50 -0.13 -30.69
CA ASP A 86 36.10 1.23 -31.07
C ASP A 86 36.04 1.39 -32.60
N LYS A 87 36.94 0.73 -33.34
CA LYS A 87 36.90 0.68 -34.82
C LYS A 87 35.81 -0.23 -35.37
N VAL A 88 35.54 -1.36 -34.72
CA VAL A 88 34.49 -2.32 -35.14
C VAL A 88 33.11 -1.65 -35.09
N TYR A 89 32.87 -0.85 -34.05
CA TYR A 89 31.59 -0.20 -33.80
C TYR A 89 31.55 1.28 -34.22
N GLU A 90 32.58 1.81 -34.90
CA GLU A 90 32.68 3.24 -35.23
C GLU A 90 31.50 3.78 -36.04
N GLU A 91 30.93 2.97 -36.92
CA GLU A 91 29.77 3.33 -37.75
C GLU A 91 28.45 3.36 -36.97
N LEU A 92 28.42 2.81 -35.76
CA LEU A 92 27.22 2.74 -34.94
C LEU A 92 27.07 4.04 -34.14
N LEU A 93 26.19 4.95 -34.57
CA LEU A 93 26.00 6.26 -33.92
C LEU A 93 25.64 6.18 -32.43
N ALA A 94 24.97 5.10 -32.01
CA ALA A 94 24.62 4.85 -30.63
C ALA A 94 25.82 4.41 -29.77
N TYR A 95 26.94 4.00 -30.37
CA TYR A 95 28.10 3.49 -29.65
C TYR A 95 28.77 4.58 -28.81
N ARG A 96 29.17 4.22 -27.59
CA ARG A 96 29.92 5.10 -26.66
C ARG A 96 31.21 4.50 -26.13
N GLY A 97 31.39 3.20 -26.26
CA GLY A 97 32.61 2.54 -25.85
C GLY A 97 32.41 1.10 -25.42
N VAL A 98 33.52 0.47 -25.10
CA VAL A 98 33.56 -0.88 -24.53
C VAL A 98 34.18 -0.87 -23.14
N ASN A 99 33.63 -1.67 -22.24
CA ASN A 99 34.19 -1.94 -20.93
C ASN A 99 34.49 -3.43 -20.75
N VAL A 100 35.78 -3.78 -20.66
CA VAL A 100 36.20 -5.15 -20.34
C VAL A 100 35.91 -5.44 -18.87
N ARG A 101 35.00 -6.38 -18.60
CA ARG A 101 34.65 -6.80 -17.23
C ARG A 101 35.74 -7.66 -16.63
N LYS A 102 36.08 -8.75 -17.32
CA LYS A 102 37.04 -9.77 -16.87
C LYS A 102 37.63 -10.51 -18.06
N LEU A 103 38.83 -11.05 -17.86
CA LEU A 103 39.47 -12.00 -18.77
C LEU A 103 39.44 -13.38 -18.10
N LEU A 104 39.06 -14.41 -18.84
CA LEU A 104 39.00 -15.79 -18.35
C LEU A 104 40.03 -16.66 -19.06
N ASN A 105 40.40 -17.77 -18.41
CA ASN A 105 41.33 -18.75 -18.95
C ASN A 105 40.76 -19.48 -20.18
N GLY A 106 41.65 -19.89 -21.09
CA GLY A 106 41.28 -20.46 -22.40
C GLY A 106 41.72 -19.58 -23.57
N SER A 107 43.04 -19.46 -23.78
CA SER A 107 43.71 -18.49 -24.66
C SER A 107 43.60 -17.05 -24.17
N ILE A 108 42.46 -16.39 -24.22
CA ILE A 108 42.04 -15.23 -23.38
C ILE A 108 40.56 -15.04 -23.76
N VAL A 109 39.64 -15.35 -22.86
CA VAL A 109 38.20 -15.11 -23.10
C VAL A 109 37.82 -13.75 -22.53
N VAL A 110 37.44 -12.82 -23.39
CA VAL A 110 37.13 -11.44 -23.05
C VAL A 110 35.64 -11.29 -22.80
N ARG A 111 35.26 -11.17 -21.52
CA ARG A 111 33.89 -10.77 -21.14
C ARG A 111 33.84 -9.25 -21.06
N HIS A 112 33.06 -8.63 -21.94
CA HIS A 112 33.00 -7.18 -22.04
C HIS A 112 31.58 -6.67 -22.28
N ASP A 113 31.39 -5.39 -22.00
CA ASP A 113 30.15 -4.68 -22.24
C ASP A 113 30.35 -3.70 -23.40
N VAL A 114 29.48 -3.78 -24.40
CA VAL A 114 29.31 -2.75 -25.42
C VAL A 114 28.32 -1.72 -24.90
N ILE A 115 28.74 -0.48 -24.76
CA ILE A 115 27.94 0.62 -24.21
C ILE A 115 27.30 1.38 -25.37
N LEU A 116 25.97 1.34 -25.41
CA LEU A 116 25.15 2.08 -26.35
C LEU A 116 24.44 3.21 -25.60
N GLN A 117 24.28 4.36 -26.24
CA GLN A 117 23.50 5.48 -25.74
C GLN A 117 22.47 5.88 -26.78
N ILE A 118 21.20 5.89 -26.34
CA ILE A 118 20.05 6.23 -27.17
C ILE A 118 19.19 7.26 -26.45
N ASN A 119 18.41 8.02 -27.22
CA ASN A 119 17.41 8.90 -26.63
C ASN A 119 16.26 8.05 -26.08
N TYR A 120 15.69 8.45 -24.95
CA TYR A 120 14.52 7.78 -24.40
C TYR A 120 13.28 8.14 -25.23
N THR A 121 12.58 7.13 -25.71
CA THR A 121 11.26 7.21 -26.35
C THR A 121 10.38 6.12 -25.74
N LEU A 122 9.06 6.17 -25.89
CA LEU A 122 8.20 5.09 -25.39
C LEU A 122 8.54 3.74 -26.06
N ASP A 123 8.95 3.77 -27.33
CA ASP A 123 9.28 2.59 -28.14
C ASP A 123 10.80 2.28 -28.17
N PHE A 124 11.58 2.80 -27.21
CA PHE A 124 13.04 2.65 -27.21
C PHE A 124 13.49 1.18 -27.19
N GLN A 125 12.65 0.28 -26.65
CA GLN A 125 12.95 -1.15 -26.57
C GLN A 125 13.11 -1.78 -27.95
N ASP A 126 12.30 -1.38 -28.93
CA ASP A 126 12.36 -1.94 -30.28
C ASP A 126 13.60 -1.42 -31.04
N VAL A 127 13.90 -0.12 -30.90
CA VAL A 127 15.15 0.46 -31.40
C VAL A 127 16.36 -0.29 -30.83
N LEU A 128 16.34 -0.60 -29.53
CA LEU A 128 17.43 -1.31 -28.88
C LEU A 128 17.59 -2.74 -29.37
N LYS A 129 16.49 -3.46 -29.63
CA LYS A 129 16.54 -4.81 -30.24
C LYS A 129 17.27 -4.79 -31.58
N ASP A 130 17.00 -3.80 -32.43
CA ASP A 130 17.65 -3.71 -33.74
C ASP A 130 19.12 -3.29 -33.64
N LEU A 131 19.46 -2.42 -32.68
CA LEU A 131 20.85 -2.10 -32.37
C LEU A 131 21.63 -3.33 -31.89
N ILE A 132 21.04 -4.18 -31.04
CA ILE A 132 21.68 -5.43 -30.56
C ILE A 132 21.94 -6.38 -31.73
N LYS A 133 20.98 -6.55 -32.65
CA LYS A 133 21.21 -7.34 -33.87
C LYS A 133 22.39 -6.79 -34.68
N THR A 134 22.49 -5.47 -34.79
CA THR A 134 23.59 -4.79 -35.48
C THR A 134 24.93 -5.04 -34.78
N VAL A 135 24.98 -4.94 -33.44
CA VAL A 135 26.16 -5.26 -32.63
C VAL A 135 26.60 -6.71 -32.86
N LYS A 136 25.64 -7.66 -32.83
CA LYS A 136 25.87 -9.09 -33.09
C LYS A 136 26.45 -9.31 -34.49
N ALA A 137 25.85 -8.72 -35.51
CA ALA A 137 26.36 -8.84 -36.88
C ALA A 137 27.78 -8.27 -37.03
N LYS A 138 28.06 -7.11 -36.42
CA LYS A 138 29.39 -6.48 -36.48
C LYS A 138 30.46 -7.31 -35.78
N ILE A 139 30.20 -7.81 -34.58
CA ILE A 139 31.20 -8.61 -33.84
C ILE A 139 31.45 -9.95 -34.53
N VAL A 140 30.39 -10.62 -35.01
CA VAL A 140 30.52 -11.87 -35.75
C VAL A 140 31.33 -11.65 -37.03
N ASN A 141 31.05 -10.60 -37.79
CA ASN A 141 31.83 -10.23 -38.98
C ASN A 141 33.31 -9.94 -38.64
N GLU A 142 33.59 -9.28 -37.52
CA GLU A 142 34.97 -9.07 -37.08
C GLU A 142 35.67 -10.38 -36.74
N THR A 143 34.98 -11.30 -36.06
CA THR A 143 35.54 -12.60 -35.70
C THR A 143 35.75 -13.54 -36.89
N THR A 144 35.01 -13.35 -37.98
CA THR A 144 35.17 -14.15 -39.22
C THR A 144 36.25 -13.61 -40.16
N LYS A 145 36.50 -12.29 -40.16
CA LYS A 145 37.46 -11.62 -41.08
C LYS A 145 38.92 -12.07 -40.93
N LEU A 146 39.34 -12.54 -39.76
CA LEU A 146 40.76 -12.73 -39.41
C LEU A 146 41.11 -14.21 -39.18
N GLN A 147 40.72 -15.09 -40.10
CA GLN A 147 41.16 -16.49 -40.13
C GLN A 147 42.51 -16.70 -40.85
N ASP A 148 43.10 -15.67 -41.47
CA ASP A 148 44.39 -15.77 -42.16
C ASP A 148 45.55 -15.96 -41.14
N PRO A 149 46.19 -17.14 -41.09
CA PRO A 149 47.23 -17.45 -40.10
C PRO A 149 48.42 -16.49 -40.16
N ASN A 150 48.69 -15.90 -41.33
CA ASN A 150 49.84 -15.02 -41.53
C ASN A 150 49.64 -13.64 -40.91
N LYS A 151 48.39 -13.18 -40.74
CA LYS A 151 48.07 -11.88 -40.12
C LYS A 151 47.99 -11.93 -38.60
N CYS A 152 47.88 -13.12 -38.02
CA CYS A 152 47.77 -13.33 -36.57
C CYS A 152 49.10 -13.42 -35.83
N GLN A 153 50.23 -13.28 -36.54
CA GLN A 153 51.57 -13.31 -35.96
C GLN A 153 51.99 -11.97 -35.33
N GLU A 154 51.37 -10.86 -35.75
CA GLU A 154 51.66 -9.55 -35.18
C GLU A 154 51.12 -9.44 -33.75
N THR A 155 51.97 -9.03 -32.82
CA THR A 155 51.57 -8.81 -31.43
C THR A 155 50.58 -7.66 -31.29
N SER A 156 50.54 -6.69 -32.19
CA SER A 156 49.56 -5.59 -32.18
C SER A 156 48.16 -6.00 -32.67
N VAL A 157 47.99 -7.19 -33.24
CA VAL A 157 46.71 -7.66 -33.80
C VAL A 157 46.09 -8.70 -32.87
N LEU A 158 44.77 -8.59 -32.64
CA LEU A 158 44.00 -9.57 -31.89
C LEU A 158 43.20 -10.42 -32.88
N CYS A 159 43.40 -11.74 -32.83
CA CYS A 159 42.63 -12.69 -33.62
C CYS A 159 41.62 -13.42 -32.75
N TYR A 160 40.44 -13.67 -33.31
CA TYR A 160 39.27 -14.11 -32.55
C TYR A 160 38.79 -15.48 -33.02
N SER A 161 38.08 -16.20 -32.15
CA SER A 161 37.36 -17.43 -32.49
C SER A 161 35.89 -17.10 -32.79
N GLU A 162 35.44 -17.40 -33.99
CA GLU A 162 34.03 -17.28 -34.39
C GLU A 162 33.12 -18.18 -33.52
N VAL A 163 33.54 -19.42 -33.28
CA VAL A 163 32.75 -20.44 -32.57
C VAL A 163 32.58 -20.11 -31.09
N ASP A 164 33.54 -19.38 -30.51
CA ASP A 164 33.54 -18.97 -29.10
C ASP A 164 33.09 -17.51 -28.91
N THR A 165 32.29 -16.97 -29.85
CA THR A 165 31.71 -15.63 -29.77
C THR A 165 30.23 -15.70 -29.40
N ASP A 166 29.85 -15.03 -28.32
CA ASP A 166 28.47 -15.00 -27.83
C ASP A 166 28.04 -13.56 -27.46
N VAL A 167 26.78 -13.24 -27.72
CA VAL A 167 26.20 -11.92 -27.48
C VAL A 167 24.90 -12.10 -26.70
N ASN A 168 24.84 -11.54 -25.49
CA ASN A 168 23.63 -11.57 -24.70
C ASN A 168 22.57 -10.64 -25.31
N GLU A 169 21.45 -11.22 -25.74
CA GLU A 169 20.36 -10.48 -26.39
C GLU A 169 19.54 -9.64 -25.40
N THR A 170 19.76 -9.80 -24.09
CA THR A 170 19.12 -9.00 -23.04
C THR A 170 20.09 -7.94 -22.51
N PRO A 171 19.95 -6.66 -22.91
CA PRO A 171 20.83 -5.58 -22.47
C PRO A 171 20.49 -5.19 -21.03
N LYS A 172 21.50 -4.76 -20.26
CA LYS A 172 21.24 -4.05 -18.99
C LYS A 172 21.06 -2.56 -19.29
N LEU A 173 19.94 -2.00 -18.84
CA LEU A 173 19.63 -0.59 -19.00
C LEU A 173 20.14 0.20 -17.80
N SER A 174 20.62 1.42 -18.02
CA SER A 174 20.99 2.35 -16.94
C SER A 174 19.78 2.97 -16.24
N PHE A 175 18.60 2.82 -16.84
CA PHE A 175 17.34 3.38 -16.36
C PHE A 175 16.25 2.33 -16.48
N ASP A 176 15.66 1.99 -15.34
CA ASP A 176 14.44 1.19 -15.25
C ASP A 176 13.38 2.02 -14.52
N PRO A 177 12.27 2.41 -15.19
CA PRO A 177 11.17 3.12 -14.56
C PRO A 177 10.68 2.44 -13.27
N LYS A 178 10.65 1.09 -13.26
CA LYS A 178 10.21 0.31 -12.10
C LYS A 178 11.19 0.44 -10.94
N GLU A 179 12.49 0.37 -11.20
CA GLU A 179 13.51 0.55 -10.17
C GLU A 179 13.48 1.96 -9.60
N GLN A 180 13.35 2.99 -10.45
CA GLN A 180 13.21 4.38 -9.98
C GLN A 180 11.95 4.52 -9.12
N CYS A 181 10.87 3.84 -9.48
CA CYS A 181 9.63 3.81 -8.72
C CYS A 181 9.81 3.25 -7.32
N MET A 182 10.37 2.05 -7.23
CA MET A 182 10.63 1.37 -5.97
C MET A 182 11.59 2.19 -5.08
N ARG A 183 12.58 2.85 -5.69
CA ARG A 183 13.53 3.71 -4.97
C ARG A 183 12.88 4.99 -4.45
N LYS A 184 11.93 5.57 -5.20
CA LYS A 184 11.25 6.81 -4.82
C LYS A 184 10.07 6.59 -3.88
N ALA A 185 9.49 5.40 -3.87
CA ALA A 185 8.41 5.05 -2.97
C ALA A 185 8.91 4.99 -1.50
N PRO A 186 8.03 5.25 -0.53
CA PRO A 186 8.32 5.01 0.88
C PRO A 186 8.75 3.55 1.11
N LYS A 187 9.84 3.32 1.86
CA LYS A 187 10.43 1.98 2.06
C LYS A 187 9.41 0.93 2.50
N ASP A 188 8.54 1.27 3.45
CA ASP A 188 7.53 0.35 4.01
C ASP A 188 6.34 0.09 3.08
N PHE A 189 6.21 0.88 2.01
CA PHE A 189 5.09 0.83 1.07
C PHE A 189 5.52 0.53 -0.37
N ALA A 190 6.82 0.47 -0.66
CA ALA A 190 7.37 0.39 -2.00
C ALA A 190 6.78 -0.78 -2.81
N GLN A 191 6.53 -1.92 -2.17
CA GLN A 191 5.92 -3.10 -2.77
C GLN A 191 4.50 -2.89 -3.35
N PHE A 192 3.80 -1.83 -2.95
CA PHE A 192 2.46 -1.49 -3.43
C PHE A 192 2.46 -0.43 -4.55
N TYR A 193 3.63 0.10 -4.90
CA TYR A 193 3.78 1.03 -6.02
C TYR A 193 4.14 0.27 -7.29
N TYR A 194 3.54 0.69 -8.40
CA TYR A 194 3.85 0.20 -9.73
C TYR A 194 3.86 1.37 -10.72
N VAL A 195 4.41 1.12 -11.90
CA VAL A 195 4.46 2.11 -12.98
C VAL A 195 3.19 1.99 -13.81
N ASP A 196 2.49 3.10 -14.01
CA ASP A 196 1.37 3.21 -14.95
C ASP A 196 1.46 4.53 -15.72
N GLU A 197 0.62 4.67 -16.73
CA GLU A 197 0.53 5.87 -17.56
C GLU A 197 -0.70 6.69 -17.15
N LEU A 198 -0.48 7.93 -16.68
CA LEU A 198 -1.53 8.88 -16.35
C LEU A 198 -1.30 10.16 -17.16
N ASP A 199 -2.31 10.61 -17.91
CA ASP A 199 -2.22 11.78 -18.80
C ASP A 199 -1.00 11.74 -19.77
N ASN A 200 -0.75 10.58 -20.39
CA ASN A 200 0.39 10.29 -21.27
C ASN A 200 1.78 10.47 -20.62
N ARG A 201 1.86 10.34 -19.28
CA ARG A 201 3.12 10.40 -18.53
C ARG A 201 3.28 9.14 -17.69
N LEU A 202 4.49 8.58 -17.71
CA LEU A 202 4.85 7.49 -16.80
C LEU A 202 4.93 8.03 -15.37
N VAL A 203 4.13 7.44 -14.50
CA VAL A 203 4.04 7.80 -13.09
C VAL A 203 4.07 6.54 -12.23
N CYS A 204 4.54 6.73 -11.01
CA CYS A 204 4.45 5.73 -9.96
C CYS A 204 3.14 5.89 -9.24
N VAL A 205 2.34 4.85 -9.27
CA VAL A 205 0.98 4.87 -8.73
C VAL A 205 0.75 3.67 -7.83
N THR A 206 -0.32 3.77 -7.05
CA THR A 206 -0.83 2.68 -6.21
C THR A 206 -2.22 2.28 -6.71
N ASN A 207 -2.74 1.13 -6.28
CA ASN A 207 -4.12 0.73 -6.63
C ASN A 207 -5.18 1.71 -6.10
N CYS A 208 -4.84 2.62 -5.17
CA CYS A 208 -5.76 3.66 -4.72
C CYS A 208 -5.81 4.89 -5.65
N THR A 209 -5.04 4.89 -6.74
CA THR A 209 -4.97 6.03 -7.67
C THR A 209 -6.06 5.92 -8.73
N ALA A 210 -6.85 6.98 -8.86
CA ALA A 210 -7.92 7.05 -9.85
C ALA A 210 -7.36 7.12 -11.28
N GLY A 211 -8.02 6.45 -12.23
CA GLY A 211 -7.68 6.47 -13.66
C GLY A 211 -6.61 5.46 -14.09
N THR A 212 -6.14 4.60 -13.17
CA THR A 212 -5.16 3.54 -13.44
C THR A 212 -5.84 2.24 -13.86
N LYS A 213 -5.11 1.35 -14.54
CA LYS A 213 -5.69 0.06 -15.01
C LYS A 213 -6.07 -0.88 -13.87
N THR A 214 -5.39 -0.77 -12.72
CA THR A 214 -5.64 -1.61 -11.54
C THR A 214 -6.18 -0.79 -10.36
N GLN A 215 -6.93 0.28 -10.68
CA GLN A 215 -7.64 1.05 -9.66
C GLN A 215 -8.58 0.13 -8.86
N LEU A 216 -8.45 0.19 -7.54
CA LEU A 216 -9.36 -0.46 -6.61
C LEU A 216 -10.65 0.37 -6.53
N ASP A 217 -11.76 -0.24 -6.93
CA ASP A 217 -13.08 0.37 -6.78
C ASP A 217 -13.59 0.15 -5.35
N CYS A 218 -13.76 1.25 -4.61
CA CYS A 218 -14.32 1.23 -3.26
C CYS A 218 -15.80 1.62 -3.22
N HIS A 219 -16.49 1.73 -4.36
CA HIS A 219 -17.87 2.21 -4.45
C HIS A 219 -18.07 3.56 -3.71
N GLN A 220 -18.81 3.55 -2.59
CA GLN A 220 -19.01 4.74 -1.74
C GLN A 220 -17.91 4.93 -0.68
N GLY A 221 -16.98 3.99 -0.59
CA GLY A 221 -15.79 4.01 0.25
C GLY A 221 -14.67 4.89 -0.29
N THR A 222 -13.66 5.11 0.56
CA THR A 222 -12.42 5.80 0.18
C THR A 222 -11.26 4.80 0.18
N CYS A 223 -10.46 4.75 -0.89
CA CYS A 223 -9.27 3.90 -0.91
C CYS A 223 -8.14 4.54 -0.09
N GLN A 224 -7.58 3.80 0.84
CA GLN A 224 -6.41 4.19 1.61
C GLN A 224 -5.32 3.13 1.53
N LEU A 225 -4.08 3.56 1.31
CA LEU A 225 -2.93 2.67 1.37
C LEU A 225 -2.47 2.48 2.82
N GLN A 226 -2.57 1.25 3.34
CA GLN A 226 -2.07 0.86 4.66
C GLN A 226 -0.80 0.02 4.53
N ARG A 227 -0.10 -0.26 5.64
CA ARG A 227 1.08 -1.14 5.66
C ARG A 227 0.79 -2.56 5.18
N SER A 228 -0.45 -3.02 5.37
CA SER A 228 -0.93 -4.31 4.84
C SER A 228 -1.31 -4.26 3.35
N GLY A 229 -1.34 -3.08 2.74
CA GLY A 229 -1.74 -2.87 1.35
C GLY A 229 -2.92 -1.92 1.17
N PRO A 230 -3.39 -1.74 -0.08
CA PRO A 230 -4.52 -0.87 -0.40
C PRO A 230 -5.82 -1.46 0.16
N ARG A 231 -6.59 -0.65 0.87
CA ARG A 231 -7.88 -1.05 1.46
C ARG A 231 -8.92 0.03 1.31
N CYS A 232 -10.17 -0.38 1.18
CA CYS A 232 -11.31 0.53 1.18
C CYS A 232 -11.75 0.82 2.61
N LEU A 233 -11.89 2.11 2.93
CA LEU A 233 -12.53 2.59 4.14
C LEU A 233 -13.98 2.92 3.84
N CYS A 234 -14.90 2.15 4.42
CA CYS A 234 -16.33 2.34 4.21
C CYS A 234 -16.86 3.45 5.12
N PRO A 235 -17.53 4.49 4.58
CA PRO A 235 -18.11 5.53 5.41
C PRO A 235 -19.27 4.98 6.24
N THR A 236 -19.36 5.45 7.47
CA THR A 236 -20.53 5.22 8.32
C THR A 236 -21.46 6.42 8.16
N SER A 237 -22.41 6.33 7.22
CA SER A 237 -23.40 7.41 7.06
C SER A 237 -24.43 7.38 8.20
N ASN A 238 -25.19 8.46 8.37
CA ASN A 238 -26.28 8.51 9.35
C ASN A 238 -27.44 7.56 8.99
N THR A 239 -27.55 7.15 7.74
CA THR A 239 -28.69 6.38 7.23
C THR A 239 -28.36 4.94 6.88
N HIS A 240 -27.11 4.64 6.50
CA HIS A 240 -26.67 3.32 6.05
C HIS A 240 -25.33 2.91 6.68
N TRP A 241 -25.22 1.63 7.02
CA TRP A 241 -23.95 0.98 7.31
C TRP A 241 -23.38 0.40 6.02
N HIS A 242 -22.19 0.84 5.60
CA HIS A 242 -21.48 0.27 4.46
C HIS A 242 -20.42 -0.72 4.95
N TRP A 243 -20.35 -1.89 4.33
CA TRP A 243 -19.44 -2.97 4.71
C TRP A 243 -19.09 -3.85 3.51
N GLY A 244 -18.11 -4.74 3.69
CA GLY A 244 -17.47 -5.49 2.61
C GLY A 244 -16.04 -5.01 2.37
N GLU A 245 -15.27 -5.76 1.60
CA GLU A 245 -13.87 -5.42 1.30
C GLU A 245 -13.77 -4.20 0.37
N THR A 246 -14.78 -4.02 -0.50
CA THR A 246 -14.89 -2.89 -1.43
C THR A 246 -16.07 -1.96 -1.12
N CYS A 247 -16.62 -2.07 0.09
CA CYS A 247 -17.81 -1.34 0.52
C CYS A 247 -19.04 -1.56 -0.37
N GLU A 248 -19.15 -2.76 -0.96
CA GLU A 248 -20.21 -3.08 -1.91
C GLU A 248 -21.59 -3.24 -1.25
N TRP A 249 -21.63 -3.58 0.05
CA TRP A 249 -22.88 -3.77 0.78
C TRP A 249 -23.25 -2.52 1.56
N SER A 250 -24.55 -2.21 1.54
CA SER A 250 -25.11 -1.17 2.41
C SER A 250 -26.39 -1.65 3.08
N THR A 251 -26.57 -1.31 4.35
CA THR A 251 -27.77 -1.68 5.12
C THR A 251 -28.35 -0.44 5.79
N SER A 252 -29.63 -0.19 5.55
CA SER A 252 -30.32 0.94 6.18
C SER A 252 -30.39 0.75 7.69
N LYS A 253 -29.91 1.76 8.43
CA LYS A 253 -29.98 1.80 9.89
C LYS A 253 -31.43 1.75 10.38
N SER A 254 -32.33 2.45 9.68
CA SER A 254 -33.74 2.50 10.05
C SER A 254 -34.44 1.14 9.92
N LEU A 255 -34.00 0.28 8.99
CA LEU A 255 -34.56 -1.07 8.85
C LEU A 255 -34.15 -1.95 10.04
N VAL A 256 -32.91 -1.84 10.48
CA VAL A 256 -32.39 -2.56 11.65
C VAL A 256 -33.04 -2.06 12.93
N TYR A 257 -33.08 -0.75 13.17
CA TYR A 257 -33.74 -0.20 14.37
C TYR A 257 -35.25 -0.45 14.37
N GLY A 258 -35.90 -0.37 13.20
CA GLY A 258 -37.33 -0.67 13.07
C GLY A 258 -37.65 -2.13 13.36
N SER A 259 -36.86 -3.08 12.85
CA SER A 259 -37.06 -4.51 13.11
C SER A 259 -36.78 -4.88 14.57
N VAL A 260 -35.68 -4.41 15.14
CA VAL A 260 -35.36 -4.66 16.56
C VAL A 260 -36.42 -4.04 17.47
N GLY A 261 -36.86 -2.81 17.18
CA GLY A 261 -37.92 -2.15 17.93
C GLY A 261 -39.24 -2.93 17.90
N ALA A 262 -39.64 -3.46 16.73
CA ALA A 262 -40.84 -4.27 16.59
C ALA A 262 -40.75 -5.57 17.41
N VAL A 263 -39.61 -6.28 17.36
CA VAL A 263 -39.41 -7.52 18.12
C VAL A 263 -39.47 -7.26 19.63
N VAL A 264 -38.82 -6.20 20.11
CA VAL A 264 -38.85 -5.81 21.52
C VAL A 264 -40.28 -5.45 21.95
N ALA A 265 -41.03 -4.69 21.14
CA ALA A 265 -42.42 -4.35 21.45
C ALA A 265 -43.31 -5.61 21.57
N VAL A 266 -43.16 -6.58 20.66
CA VAL A 266 -43.89 -7.85 20.73
C VAL A 266 -43.50 -8.66 21.97
N LEU A 267 -42.22 -8.71 22.33
CA LEU A 267 -41.75 -9.34 23.56
C LEU A 267 -42.37 -8.69 24.81
N VAL A 268 -42.44 -7.36 24.86
CA VAL A 268 -43.06 -6.66 25.99
C VAL A 268 -44.56 -7.00 26.07
N VAL A 269 -45.28 -7.00 24.95
CA VAL A 269 -46.71 -7.35 24.92
C VAL A 269 -46.93 -8.79 25.39
N THR A 270 -46.12 -9.74 24.95
CA THR A 270 -46.25 -11.14 25.37
C THR A 270 -45.99 -11.31 26.87
N VAL A 271 -44.97 -10.64 27.43
CA VAL A 271 -44.70 -10.63 28.88
C VAL A 271 -45.88 -10.04 29.65
N VAL A 272 -46.47 -8.94 29.18
CA VAL A 272 -47.65 -8.32 29.81
C VAL A 272 -48.85 -9.28 29.79
N VAL A 273 -49.11 -9.94 28.66
CA VAL A 273 -50.21 -10.92 28.55
C VAL A 273 -49.98 -12.11 29.50
N LEU A 274 -48.76 -12.64 29.57
CA LEU A 274 -48.41 -13.72 30.50
C LEU A 274 -48.58 -13.29 31.96
N ALA A 275 -48.15 -12.07 32.33
CA ALA A 275 -48.33 -11.54 33.67
C ALA A 275 -49.82 -11.42 34.05
N ILE A 276 -50.67 -10.95 33.12
CA ILE A 276 -52.13 -10.90 33.32
C ILE A 276 -52.71 -12.31 33.50
N PHE A 277 -52.28 -13.26 32.67
CA PHE A 277 -52.77 -14.64 32.72
C PHE A 277 -52.40 -15.34 34.02
N LEU A 278 -51.13 -15.24 34.44
CA LEU A 278 -50.63 -15.77 35.71
C LEU A 278 -51.32 -15.11 36.91
N GLY A 279 -51.52 -13.78 36.87
CA GLY A 279 -52.26 -13.05 37.91
C GLY A 279 -53.72 -13.48 38.02
N ARG A 280 -54.41 -13.73 36.89
CA ARG A 280 -55.79 -14.26 36.88
C ARG A 280 -55.85 -15.71 37.36
N TYR A 281 -54.88 -16.54 36.98
CA TYR A 281 -54.79 -17.93 37.42
C TYR A 281 -54.61 -18.03 38.94
N GLN A 282 -53.68 -17.26 39.51
CA GLN A 282 -53.49 -17.18 40.97
C GLN A 282 -54.72 -16.64 41.69
N LYS A 283 -55.43 -15.64 41.14
CA LYS A 283 -56.70 -15.14 41.71
C LYS A 283 -57.82 -16.19 41.68
N ARG A 284 -57.86 -17.07 40.66
CA ARG A 284 -58.84 -18.19 40.60
C ARG A 284 -58.50 -19.28 41.62
N LEU A 285 -57.23 -19.62 41.79
CA LEU A 285 -56.76 -20.55 42.83
C LEU A 285 -57.11 -20.06 44.25
N LYS A 286 -56.95 -18.76 44.53
CA LYS A 286 -57.34 -18.18 45.83
C LYS A 286 -58.85 -18.20 46.11
N ARG A 287 -59.72 -18.27 45.08
CA ARG A 287 -61.18 -18.40 45.26
C ARG A 287 -61.64 -19.86 45.43
N ALA A 288 -60.82 -20.84 45.04
CA ALA A 288 -61.12 -22.26 45.16
C ALA A 288 -60.84 -22.86 46.56
N VAL A 289 -60.29 -22.07 47.48
CA VAL A 289 -59.97 -22.49 48.87
C VAL A 289 -61.08 -22.11 49.87
N THR A 290 -62.15 -21.44 49.45
CA THR A 290 -63.27 -21.02 50.33
C THR A 290 -64.52 -21.88 50.14
N LEU A 291 -64.41 -23.21 50.13
CA LEU A 291 -65.54 -24.12 50.46
C LEU A 291 -65.06 -25.56 50.70
N SER A 292 -64.72 -25.91 51.94
CA SER A 292 -64.99 -27.24 52.50
C SER A 292 -65.03 -27.18 54.03
N PRO A 293 -66.07 -27.70 54.69
CA PRO A 293 -66.18 -27.71 56.15
C PRO A 293 -65.49 -28.93 56.80
N ALA A 294 -65.20 -28.77 58.09
CA ALA A 294 -64.66 -29.73 59.07
C ALA A 294 -65.63 -30.91 59.33
N ILE A 295 -65.34 -31.99 60.09
CA ILE A 295 -64.98 -32.23 61.52
C ILE A 295 -64.92 -33.81 61.67
N PRO A 296 -64.52 -34.53 62.76
CA PRO A 296 -63.84 -34.21 64.03
C PRO A 296 -62.58 -35.03 64.39
N GLU A 297 -61.92 -34.54 65.44
CA GLU A 297 -60.94 -35.20 66.31
C GLU A 297 -61.49 -36.37 67.15
N CYS A 298 -60.60 -37.29 67.54
CA CYS A 298 -60.60 -37.95 68.86
C CYS A 298 -59.14 -38.15 69.30
N GLY A 299 -58.84 -37.76 70.55
CA GLY A 299 -57.49 -37.75 71.12
C GLY A 299 -57.05 -39.02 71.84
N GLY A 300 -55.85 -38.95 72.41
CA GLY A 300 -55.33 -39.90 73.41
C GLY A 300 -53.83 -40.22 73.26
N SER A 301 -53.01 -39.73 74.21
CA SER A 301 -51.87 -40.37 74.92
C SER A 301 -51.24 -41.64 74.30
N GLU A 302 -49.92 -41.85 74.21
CA GLU A 302 -48.90 -41.83 75.28
C GLU A 302 -47.50 -42.15 74.69
N SER A 303 -46.46 -41.91 75.49
CA SER A 303 -45.01 -42.07 75.28
C SER A 303 -44.46 -43.45 74.88
N ALA A 304 -43.32 -43.48 74.16
CA ALA A 304 -42.12 -44.28 74.48
C ALA A 304 -40.95 -44.04 73.50
N GLU A 305 -39.74 -44.04 74.03
CA GLU A 305 -38.44 -43.87 73.37
C GLU A 305 -38.01 -45.05 72.46
N LEU A 306 -36.96 -44.84 71.65
CA LEU A 306 -35.65 -45.52 71.78
C LEU A 306 -35.00 -46.06 70.46
N PHE A 307 -33.77 -45.57 70.17
CA PHE A 307 -32.61 -46.12 69.38
C PHE A 307 -32.86 -46.76 67.98
N SER A 308 -31.98 -46.75 66.96
CA SER A 308 -30.53 -46.58 66.88
C SER A 308 -30.07 -46.31 65.42
N SER A 309 -28.84 -45.83 65.32
CA SER A 309 -27.96 -45.60 64.17
C SER A 309 -27.68 -46.79 63.24
N VAL A 310 -27.40 -46.55 61.94
CA VAL A 310 -26.36 -47.26 61.13
C VAL A 310 -25.78 -46.35 60.03
N SER A 311 -24.47 -46.45 59.82
CA SER A 311 -23.56 -45.69 58.95
C SER A 311 -23.30 -46.33 57.55
N LEU A 312 -22.78 -45.50 56.62
CA LEU A 312 -22.17 -45.67 55.25
C LEU A 312 -21.28 -46.94 55.00
N PRO A 313 -20.75 -47.32 53.78
CA PRO A 313 -20.29 -46.52 52.58
C PRO A 313 -20.39 -47.27 51.17
N PRO A 314 -19.48 -47.16 50.15
CA PRO A 314 -19.08 -46.06 49.20
C PRO A 314 -19.07 -46.40 47.66
N ALA A 315 -18.62 -45.42 46.84
CA ALA A 315 -18.01 -45.47 45.47
C ALA A 315 -18.93 -45.79 44.26
N ASP A 316 -18.83 -45.22 43.04
CA ASP A 316 -17.64 -44.92 42.23
C ASP A 316 -17.87 -43.86 41.11
N ARG A 317 -16.77 -43.36 40.56
CA ARG A 317 -16.59 -42.35 39.48
C ARG A 317 -16.89 -42.94 38.07
N PRO A 318 -17.11 -42.14 36.99
CA PRO A 318 -15.96 -41.68 36.18
C PRO A 318 -16.03 -40.27 35.54
N HIS A 319 -14.82 -39.83 35.17
CA HIS A 319 -14.31 -38.74 34.30
C HIS A 319 -15.23 -38.27 33.15
N GLY A 320 -15.22 -37.03 32.65
CA GLY A 320 -14.35 -35.86 32.80
C GLY A 320 -14.23 -35.15 31.43
N ILE A 321 -14.70 -33.90 31.30
CA ILE A 321 -14.33 -32.99 30.22
C ILE A 321 -13.99 -31.64 30.86
N SER A 322 -12.76 -31.19 30.65
CA SER A 322 -12.17 -29.95 31.15
C SER A 322 -12.65 -28.72 30.35
N ILE A 323 -13.13 -27.69 31.05
CA ILE A 323 -13.26 -26.33 30.48
C ILE A 323 -12.08 -25.51 31.00
N SER A 324 -11.14 -25.16 30.11
CA SER A 324 -10.15 -24.13 30.41
C SER A 324 -10.79 -22.76 30.25
N ARG A 325 -10.93 -22.04 31.36
CA ARG A 325 -11.21 -20.61 31.40
C ARG A 325 -9.90 -19.88 31.12
N GLN A 326 -9.76 -19.29 29.93
CA GLN A 326 -8.69 -18.35 29.65
C GLN A 326 -9.20 -16.95 29.98
N GLU A 327 -8.64 -16.36 31.03
CA GLU A 327 -8.72 -14.93 31.33
C GLU A 327 -8.12 -14.14 30.16
N TYR A 328 -8.89 -13.18 29.64
CA TYR A 328 -8.35 -12.10 28.82
C TYR A 328 -8.35 -10.83 29.66
N ASN A 329 -7.16 -10.23 29.80
CA ASN A 329 -6.95 -8.93 30.44
C ASN A 329 -7.67 -7.83 29.65
N VAL A 330 -8.54 -7.09 30.33
CA VAL A 330 -9.08 -5.81 29.85
C VAL A 330 -8.02 -4.74 30.13
N SER A 331 -7.52 -4.11 29.06
CA SER A 331 -6.65 -2.94 29.13
C SER A 331 -7.46 -1.73 29.62
N HIS A 332 -6.93 -1.02 30.60
CA HIS A 332 -7.40 0.28 31.07
C HIS A 332 -7.34 1.31 29.93
N ASP A 333 -8.48 1.79 29.45
CA ASP A 333 -8.64 3.15 28.90
C ASP A 333 -10.13 3.46 28.70
N TRP A 334 -10.78 3.79 29.81
CA TRP A 334 -11.97 4.63 29.84
C TRP A 334 -11.90 5.41 31.15
N GLN A 335 -11.15 6.53 31.13
CA GLN A 335 -11.42 7.63 32.04
C GLN A 335 -12.29 8.64 31.29
N GLU A 336 -13.38 9.04 31.93
CA GLU A 336 -14.19 10.19 31.55
C GLU A 336 -13.30 11.44 31.52
N GLU A 337 -13.25 12.14 30.39
CA GLU A 337 -12.76 13.52 30.34
C GLU A 337 -13.94 14.48 30.12
N ASP A 338 -14.28 15.20 31.19
CA ASP A 338 -14.96 16.48 31.17
C ASP A 338 -14.05 17.52 30.50
N VAL A 339 -14.20 17.78 29.19
CA VAL A 339 -13.63 18.99 28.55
C VAL A 339 -14.59 19.55 27.50
N SER A 340 -14.89 20.85 27.64
CA SER A 340 -15.73 21.65 26.74
C SER A 340 -15.26 21.63 25.28
N GLY A 341 -16.23 21.54 24.38
CA GLY A 341 -16.03 21.28 22.95
C GLY A 341 -15.17 22.29 22.19
N SER A 342 -14.23 21.75 21.41
CA SER A 342 -13.58 22.45 20.29
C SER A 342 -14.41 22.23 19.02
N PHE A 343 -15.04 23.30 18.53
CA PHE A 343 -15.72 23.33 17.23
C PHE A 343 -14.66 23.33 16.12
N GLN A 344 -14.49 22.23 15.39
CA GLN A 344 -13.73 22.22 14.14
C GLN A 344 -14.68 22.55 12.98
N ASN A 345 -14.41 23.67 12.32
CA ASN A 345 -15.13 24.14 11.16
C ASN A 345 -14.77 23.24 9.95
N THR A 346 -15.65 22.31 9.59
CA THR A 346 -15.55 21.60 8.31
C THR A 346 -15.86 22.57 7.19
N GLY A 347 -14.97 22.63 6.19
CA GLY A 347 -15.05 23.52 5.05
C GLY A 347 -16.43 23.49 4.38
N PHE A 348 -16.89 24.69 4.03
CA PHE A 348 -18.09 24.96 3.26
C PHE A 348 -18.01 24.22 1.90
N TRP A 349 -19.01 23.41 1.60
CA TRP A 349 -19.13 22.71 0.32
C TRP A 349 -19.58 23.70 -0.76
N GLU A 350 -18.75 23.94 -1.78
CA GLU A 350 -19.19 24.61 -3.01
C GLU A 350 -19.87 23.61 -3.95
N ASP A 351 -21.07 24.00 -4.39
CA ASP A 351 -21.94 23.22 -5.26
C ASP A 351 -21.39 23.14 -6.70
N LYS A 352 -21.59 22.01 -7.38
CA LYS A 352 -20.97 21.68 -8.69
C LYS A 352 -21.39 22.61 -9.85
N ASN A 353 -22.38 23.47 -9.67
CA ASN A 353 -22.89 24.37 -10.72
C ASN A 353 -22.21 25.75 -10.79
N LEU A 354 -21.24 26.06 -9.91
CA LEU A 354 -20.51 27.34 -9.96
C LEU A 354 -19.21 27.31 -10.78
N LYS A 355 -18.78 26.11 -11.22
CA LYS A 355 -17.49 25.91 -11.88
C LYS A 355 -17.41 26.47 -13.31
N ASP A 356 -18.55 26.63 -13.98
CA ASP A 356 -18.58 27.00 -15.40
C ASP A 356 -18.76 28.51 -15.68
N ARG A 357 -18.94 29.36 -14.66
CA ARG A 357 -19.21 30.80 -14.89
C ARG A 357 -18.16 31.78 -14.38
N PHE A 358 -17.27 31.36 -13.47
CA PHE A 358 -16.17 32.18 -13.00
C PHE A 358 -14.88 31.34 -12.92
N GLY A 359 -14.13 31.30 -14.02
CA GLY A 359 -12.79 30.72 -14.04
C GLY A 359 -11.87 31.50 -13.11
N LEU A 360 -11.58 30.93 -11.93
CA LEU A 360 -10.82 31.56 -10.86
C LEU A 360 -9.64 30.66 -10.44
N ASP A 361 -8.85 30.18 -11.41
CA ASP A 361 -7.67 29.33 -11.15
C ASP A 361 -6.36 30.11 -10.95
N THR A 362 -6.39 31.45 -10.83
CA THR A 362 -5.16 32.23 -10.55
C THR A 362 -5.30 33.38 -9.55
N THR A 363 -6.49 33.70 -9.02
CA THR A 363 -6.67 34.91 -8.19
C THR A 363 -6.65 34.67 -6.68
N TYR A 364 -6.67 33.41 -6.20
CA TYR A 364 -6.75 33.11 -4.76
C TYR A 364 -5.41 32.82 -4.05
N SER A 365 -4.28 32.90 -4.74
CA SER A 365 -2.96 32.73 -4.11
C SER A 365 -2.50 33.94 -3.28
N HIS A 366 -3.22 35.07 -3.33
CA HIS A 366 -2.81 36.32 -2.69
C HIS A 366 -3.85 37.00 -1.78
N PHE A 367 -4.94 36.32 -1.40
CA PHE A 367 -5.88 36.89 -0.43
C PHE A 367 -5.33 36.75 1.01
N ARG A 368 -4.82 37.85 1.58
CA ARG A 368 -4.58 38.00 3.02
C ARG A 368 -5.67 38.91 3.60
N PRO A 369 -6.64 38.41 4.37
CA PRO A 369 -7.53 39.30 5.10
C PRO A 369 -6.75 39.90 6.29
N SER A 370 -6.60 41.23 6.34
CA SER A 370 -6.19 41.91 7.58
C SER A 370 -7.44 42.11 8.44
N LEU A 371 -7.59 41.31 9.49
CA LEU A 371 -8.63 41.47 10.49
C LEU A 371 -8.13 42.41 11.59
N ASP A 372 -7.97 43.69 11.27
CA ASP A 372 -7.49 44.66 12.26
C ASP A 372 -8.62 45.30 13.09
N ASN A 373 -9.89 45.09 12.74
CA ASN A 373 -11.03 45.58 13.53
C ASN A 373 -12.28 44.71 13.33
N VAL A 374 -12.40 43.63 14.10
CA VAL A 374 -13.67 42.89 14.22
C VAL A 374 -14.26 43.19 15.60
N ASP A 375 -15.40 43.88 15.61
CA ASP A 375 -16.18 44.13 16.82
C ASP A 375 -17.03 42.89 17.14
N CYS A 376 -16.67 42.18 18.21
CA CYS A 376 -17.32 40.95 18.65
C CYS A 376 -18.71 41.18 19.29
N THR A 377 -19.20 42.43 19.39
CA THR A 377 -20.51 42.75 19.98
C THR A 377 -21.60 43.09 18.96
N ALA A 378 -21.30 43.07 17.66
CA ALA A 378 -22.30 43.33 16.62
C ALA A 378 -23.21 42.10 16.37
N GLU A 379 -24.48 42.17 16.79
CA GLU A 379 -25.49 41.16 16.46
C GLU A 379 -25.99 41.31 15.00
N LEU A 380 -25.79 40.26 14.20
CA LEU A 380 -26.22 40.21 12.81
C LEU A 380 -27.60 39.55 12.69
N HIS A 381 -28.65 40.34 12.47
CA HIS A 381 -29.99 39.82 12.20
C HIS A 381 -30.13 39.37 10.74
N MET A 382 -30.17 38.07 10.50
CA MET A 382 -30.48 37.50 9.18
C MET A 382 -31.92 37.00 9.13
N GLN A 383 -32.74 37.60 8.24
CA GLN A 383 -34.09 37.10 7.96
C GLN A 383 -34.04 35.80 7.15
N LYS A 384 -34.82 34.81 7.59
CA LYS A 384 -34.88 33.47 7.00
C LYS A 384 -35.77 33.47 5.74
N PRO A 385 -35.26 33.10 4.55
CA PRO A 385 -36.11 33.05 3.35
C PRO A 385 -37.06 31.84 3.39
N LYS A 386 -38.29 32.04 2.90
CA LYS A 386 -39.32 31.00 2.76
C LYS A 386 -39.13 30.23 1.45
N VAL A 387 -39.10 28.90 1.55
CA VAL A 387 -39.03 27.98 0.40
C VAL A 387 -40.42 27.90 -0.24
N VAL A 388 -40.50 28.12 -1.55
CA VAL A 388 -41.70 27.89 -2.36
C VAL A 388 -41.57 26.53 -3.01
N THR A 389 -42.47 25.61 -2.68
CA THR A 389 -42.60 24.29 -3.31
C THR A 389 -43.22 24.45 -4.69
N SER A 390 -42.51 24.05 -5.75
CA SER A 390 -43.09 23.88 -7.09
C SER A 390 -43.88 22.57 -7.13
N ALA A 391 -45.16 22.65 -7.50
CA ALA A 391 -46.05 21.51 -7.68
C ALA A 391 -45.81 20.83 -9.04
N GLN A 392 -45.79 19.49 -8.97
CA GLN A 392 -45.97 18.42 -9.99
C GLN A 392 -45.50 18.63 -11.42
#